data_AF-A0A959SRL5-F1
#
_entry.id   AF-A0A959SRL5-F1
#
_cell.length_a   1.000
_cell.length_b   1.000
_cell.length_c   1.000
_cell.angle_alpha   90.00
_cell.angle_beta   90.00
_cell.angle_gamma   90.00
#
_symmetry.space_group_name_H-M   'P 1'
#
loop_
_entity.id
_entity.type
_entity.pdbx_description
1 polymer ?
#
loop_
_entity_poly.entity_id
_entity_poly.type
_entity_poly.pdbx_seq_one_letter_code
_entity_poly.pdbx_strand_id
1 'polypeptide(L)'
;MEAWHAMAVMSAGMLKFLFSPIVSYQFGHNYLETVLLTGLGGGLGMLIFFRGGQQVLEWFRKRSLRRRAEAVAQGKPAKRVFTRSNRMIVRLKGMYGLYGVAFILTPILSVPLTALVAAKYFRHDERTLPALLSAVVVWSFLLSALWKFTD
;
A
#
# COMPACT_ATOMS: atom_id res chain seq x y z
N MET A 1 7.80 -24.11 13.90
CA MET A 1 6.91 -22.94 13.80
C MET A 1 5.49 -23.44 13.71
N GLU A 2 4.64 -23.03 14.64
CA GLU A 2 3.20 -23.25 14.50
C GLU A 2 2.68 -22.42 13.32
N ALA A 3 1.92 -23.03 12.41
CA ALA A 3 1.48 -22.39 11.17
C ALA A 3 0.70 -21.09 11.42
N TRP A 4 0.01 -20.99 12.56
CA TRP A 4 -0.77 -19.82 12.93
C TRP A 4 0.08 -18.59 13.29
N HIS A 5 1.29 -18.76 13.84
CA HIS A 5 2.22 -17.65 14.09
C HIS A 5 2.62 -16.96 12.79
N ALA A 6 2.98 -17.76 11.77
CA ALA A 6 3.36 -17.25 10.46
C ALA A 6 2.19 -16.50 9.79
N MET A 7 0.97 -17.05 9.86
CA MET A 7 -0.24 -16.40 9.32
C MET A 7 -0.54 -15.07 10.02
N ALA A 8 -0.37 -14.99 11.34
CA ALA A 8 -0.57 -13.77 12.10
C ALA A 8 0.44 -12.68 11.71
N VAL A 9 1.73 -13.03 11.61
CA VAL A 9 2.79 -12.10 11.18
C VAL A 9 2.54 -11.59 9.75
N MET A 10 2.17 -12.48 8.83
CA MET A 10 1.87 -12.11 7.45
C MET A 10 0.65 -11.20 7.34
N SER A 11 -0.40 -11.45 8.12
CA SER A 11 -1.61 -10.62 8.19
C SER A 11 -1.29 -9.23 8.74
N ALA A 12 -0.46 -9.16 9.79
CA ALA A 12 0.06 -7.89 10.31
C ALA A 12 0.90 -7.18 9.24
N GLY A 13 1.72 -7.89 8.47
CA GLY A 13 2.50 -7.33 7.35
C GLY A 13 1.61 -6.71 6.28
N MET A 14 0.52 -7.40 5.95
CA MET A 14 -0.45 -6.99 4.94
C MET A 14 -1.30 -5.78 5.36
N LEU A 15 -1.62 -5.62 6.65
CA LEU A 15 -2.50 -4.54 7.14
C LEU A 15 -1.75 -3.39 7.80
N LYS A 16 -0.67 -3.68 8.52
CA LYS A 16 0.08 -2.72 9.31
C LYS A 16 1.55 -3.15 9.41
N PHE A 17 2.22 -3.05 8.26
CA PHE A 17 3.60 -3.47 8.02
C PHE A 17 4.59 -3.06 9.13
N LEU A 18 4.43 -1.86 9.69
CA LEU A 18 5.26 -1.33 10.77
C LEU A 18 5.31 -2.23 12.02
N PHE A 19 4.21 -2.91 12.34
CA PHE A 19 4.08 -3.74 13.55
C PHE A 19 4.32 -5.24 13.28
N SER A 20 4.43 -5.64 12.03
CA SER A 20 4.65 -7.05 11.66
C SER A 20 5.93 -7.64 12.26
N PRO A 21 7.08 -6.92 12.30
CA PRO A 21 8.29 -7.44 12.93
C PRO A 21 8.15 -7.64 14.45
N ILE A 22 7.44 -6.75 15.15
CA ILE A 22 7.18 -6.88 16.59
C ILE A 22 6.45 -8.19 16.89
N VAL A 23 5.36 -8.43 16.15
CA VAL A 23 4.57 -9.65 16.29
C VAL A 23 5.42 -10.89 16.00
N SER A 24 6.33 -10.81 15.04
CA SER A 24 7.24 -11.91 14.71
C SER A 24 8.24 -12.21 15.84
N TYR A 25 8.86 -11.18 16.42
CA TYR A 25 9.79 -11.35 17.54
C TYR A 25 9.09 -11.83 18.81
N GLN A 26 7.85 -11.40 19.05
CA GLN A 26 7.03 -11.92 20.16
C GLN A 26 6.74 -13.42 20.04
N PHE A 27 6.70 -13.97 18.83
CA PHE A 27 6.59 -15.41 18.59
C PHE A 27 7.95 -16.15 18.62
N GLY A 28 9.04 -15.44 18.94
CA GLY A 28 10.38 -16.01 19.06
C GLY A 28 11.08 -16.30 17.73
N HIS A 29 10.60 -15.71 16.61
CA HIS A 29 11.26 -15.90 15.31
C HIS A 29 12.61 -15.20 15.26
N ASN A 30 13.54 -15.79 14.50
CA ASN A 30 14.84 -15.18 14.29
C ASN A 30 14.76 -13.97 13.31
N TYR A 31 15.87 -13.25 13.16
CA TYR A 31 15.92 -12.08 12.28
C TYR A 31 15.54 -12.39 10.84
N LEU A 32 16.08 -13.47 10.26
CA LEU A 32 15.84 -13.82 8.86
C LEU A 32 14.40 -14.30 8.63
N GLU A 33 13.87 -15.12 9.53
CA GLU A 33 12.47 -15.53 9.54
C GLU A 33 11.55 -14.32 9.59
N THR A 34 11.87 -13.33 10.42
CA THR A 34 11.09 -12.10 10.54
C THR A 34 11.13 -11.28 9.25
N VAL A 35 12.31 -11.11 8.64
CA VAL A 35 12.45 -10.43 7.34
C VAL A 35 11.65 -11.15 6.25
N LEU A 36 11.71 -12.49 6.21
CA LEU A 36 11.00 -13.30 5.23
C LEU A 36 9.49 -13.24 5.42
N LEU A 37 8.98 -13.44 6.65
CA LEU A 37 7.56 -13.43 6.95
C LEU A 37 6.93 -12.04 6.71
N THR A 38 7.59 -10.99 7.19
CA THR A 38 7.13 -9.61 6.99
C THR A 38 7.20 -9.21 5.52
N GLY A 39 8.29 -9.55 4.81
CA GLY A 39 8.46 -9.28 3.39
C GLY A 39 7.44 -10.01 2.52
N LEU A 40 7.19 -11.30 2.78
CA LEU A 40 6.18 -12.09 2.08
C LEU A 40 4.76 -11.57 2.36
N GLY A 41 4.42 -11.31 3.62
CA GLY A 41 3.11 -10.76 3.99
C GLY A 41 2.86 -9.38 3.39
N GLY A 42 3.84 -8.48 3.51
CA GLY A 42 3.79 -7.14 2.92
C GLY A 42 3.74 -7.17 1.40
N GLY A 43 4.53 -8.04 0.75
CA GLY A 43 4.59 -8.16 -0.71
C GLY A 43 3.30 -8.74 -1.30
N LEU A 44 2.78 -9.82 -0.69
CA LEU A 44 1.48 -10.39 -1.07
C LEU A 44 0.35 -9.39 -0.84
N GLY A 45 0.35 -8.70 0.31
CA GLY A 45 -0.59 -7.63 0.59
C GLY A 45 -0.55 -6.55 -0.49
N MET A 46 0.65 -6.11 -0.86
CA MET A 46 0.84 -5.10 -1.89
C MET A 46 0.27 -5.53 -3.24
N LEU A 47 0.52 -6.78 -3.64
CA LEU A 47 -0.01 -7.35 -4.89
C LEU A 47 -1.55 -7.38 -4.89
N ILE A 48 -2.14 -7.89 -3.81
CA ILE A 48 -3.59 -8.04 -3.66
C ILE A 48 -4.25 -6.66 -3.69
N PHE A 49 -3.79 -5.72 -2.86
CA PHE A 49 -4.40 -4.40 -2.76
C PHE A 49 -4.12 -3.51 -3.96
N PHE A 50 -2.99 -3.67 -4.64
CA PHE A 50 -2.71 -2.90 -5.85
C PHE A 50 -3.62 -3.34 -6.99
N ARG A 51 -3.66 -4.65 -7.29
CA ARG A 51 -4.49 -5.19 -8.37
C ARG A 51 -5.98 -5.07 -8.06
N GLY A 52 -6.40 -5.45 -6.86
CA GLY A 52 -7.78 -5.27 -6.40
C GLY A 52 -8.17 -3.80 -6.35
N GLY A 53 -7.25 -2.94 -5.90
CA GLY A 53 -7.42 -1.49 -5.90
C GLY A 53 -7.65 -0.94 -7.30
N GLN A 54 -6.91 -1.37 -8.32
CA GLN A 54 -7.17 -0.96 -9.71
C GLN A 54 -8.60 -1.29 -10.14
N GLN A 55 -9.05 -2.54 -9.93
CA GLN A 55 -10.39 -2.97 -10.32
C GLN A 55 -11.50 -2.20 -9.60
N VAL A 56 -11.38 -2.06 -8.28
CA VAL A 56 -12.31 -1.31 -7.44
C VAL A 56 -12.38 0.15 -7.89
N LEU A 57 -11.23 0.76 -8.17
CA LEU A 57 -11.14 2.16 -8.58
C LEU A 57 -11.70 2.38 -9.99
N GLU A 58 -11.55 1.42 -10.89
CA GLU A 58 -12.21 1.43 -12.20
C GLU A 58 -13.73 1.29 -12.09
N TRP A 59 -14.20 0.41 -11.23
CA TRP A 59 -15.62 0.27 -10.94
C TRP A 59 -16.21 1.57 -10.40
N PHE A 60 -15.54 2.19 -9.42
CA PHE A 60 -15.94 3.51 -8.92
C PHE A 60 -15.86 4.61 -9.99
N ARG A 61 -14.86 4.56 -10.90
CA ARG A 61 -14.75 5.50 -12.02
C ARG A 61 -15.95 5.36 -12.96
N LYS A 62 -16.28 4.14 -13.41
CA LYS A 62 -17.43 3.86 -14.29
C LYS A 62 -18.73 4.29 -13.63
N ARG A 63 -18.93 3.96 -12.34
CA ARG A 63 -20.10 4.38 -11.55
C ARG A 63 -20.18 5.90 -11.41
N SER A 64 -19.06 6.58 -11.17
CA SER A 64 -19.01 8.03 -11.07
C SER A 64 -19.28 8.72 -12.41
N LEU A 65 -18.84 8.14 -13.53
CA LEU A 65 -19.10 8.66 -14.86
C LEU A 65 -20.59 8.56 -15.21
N ARG A 66 -21.24 7.42 -14.93
CA ARG A 66 -22.70 7.25 -15.09
C ARG A 66 -23.49 8.29 -14.30
N ARG A 67 -23.16 8.45 -13.02
CA ARG A 67 -23.79 9.47 -12.15
C ARG A 67 -23.55 10.91 -12.62
N ARG A 68 -22.42 11.18 -13.27
CA ARG A 68 -22.15 12.50 -13.88
C ARG A 68 -22.99 12.71 -15.13
N ALA A 69 -23.10 11.70 -16.00
CA ALA A 69 -23.96 11.78 -17.19
C ALA A 69 -25.43 12.01 -16.81
N GLU A 70 -25.92 11.28 -15.80
CA GLU A 70 -27.27 11.49 -15.23
C GLU A 70 -27.44 12.88 -14.61
N ALA A 71 -26.43 13.39 -13.89
CA ALA A 71 -26.49 14.72 -13.30
C ALA A 71 -26.48 15.85 -14.36
N VAL A 72 -25.72 15.69 -15.45
CA VAL A 72 -25.72 16.61 -16.59
C VAL A 72 -27.08 16.60 -17.29
N ALA A 73 -27.68 15.42 -17.51
CA ALA A 73 -29.03 15.30 -18.07
C ALA A 73 -30.11 15.95 -17.18
N GLN A 74 -29.87 16.04 -15.86
CA GLN A 74 -30.75 16.68 -14.89
C GLN A 74 -30.40 18.16 -14.59
N GLY A 75 -29.44 18.76 -15.31
CA GLY A 75 -29.02 20.16 -15.11
C GLY A 75 -28.30 20.44 -13.77
N LYS A 76 -27.82 19.41 -13.06
CA LYS A 76 -27.15 19.55 -11.76
C LYS A 76 -25.67 19.94 -11.93
N PRO A 77 -25.12 20.79 -11.04
CA PRO A 77 -23.74 21.22 -11.14
C PRO A 77 -22.75 20.04 -11.00
N ALA A 78 -21.71 20.05 -11.82
CA ALA A 78 -20.72 18.99 -11.84
C ALA A 78 -19.93 18.91 -10.51
N LYS A 79 -19.81 17.70 -9.95
CA LYS A 79 -18.99 17.48 -8.74
C LYS A 79 -17.51 17.83 -8.99
N ARG A 80 -16.92 18.57 -8.05
CA ARG A 80 -15.51 18.98 -8.07
C ARG A 80 -14.56 17.78 -8.27
N VAL A 81 -13.67 17.89 -9.26
CA VAL A 81 -12.68 16.86 -9.62
C VAL A 81 -11.45 16.90 -8.70
N PHE A 82 -11.08 18.09 -8.20
CA PHE A 82 -9.91 18.29 -7.33
C PHE A 82 -10.31 18.50 -5.86
N THR A 83 -10.47 17.40 -5.12
CA THR A 83 -10.60 17.43 -3.64
C THR A 83 -9.25 17.73 -2.97
N ARG A 84 -9.26 18.14 -1.69
CA ARG A 84 -8.02 18.44 -0.92
C ARG A 84 -7.03 17.25 -0.95
N SER A 85 -7.54 16.02 -0.79
CA SER A 85 -6.75 14.80 -0.86
C SER A 85 -6.15 14.54 -2.25
N ASN A 86 -6.89 14.80 -3.34
CA ASN A 86 -6.33 14.69 -4.70
C ASN A 86 -5.18 15.69 -4.90
N ARG A 87 -5.33 16.91 -4.38
CA ARG A 87 -4.31 17.95 -4.51
C ARG A 87 -3.02 17.60 -3.77
N MET A 88 -3.13 17.05 -2.56
CA MET A 88 -1.98 16.57 -1.79
C MET A 88 -1.21 15.47 -2.54
N ILE A 89 -1.93 14.50 -3.11
CA ILE A 89 -1.29 13.38 -3.80
C ILE A 89 -0.65 13.82 -5.13
N VAL A 90 -1.28 14.76 -5.85
CA VAL A 90 -0.67 15.37 -7.05
C VAL A 90 0.60 16.15 -6.69
N ARG A 91 0.64 16.84 -5.54
CA ARG A 91 1.87 17.48 -5.04
C ARG A 91 2.95 16.46 -4.69
N LEU A 92 2.61 15.39 -3.96
CA LEU A 92 3.55 14.31 -3.63
C LEU A 92 4.13 13.65 -4.90
N LYS A 93 3.28 13.41 -5.91
CA LYS A 93 3.71 12.93 -7.22
C LYS A 93 4.70 13.89 -7.88
N GLY A 94 4.42 15.19 -7.85
CA GLY A 94 5.27 16.21 -8.46
C GLY A 94 6.62 16.41 -7.74
N MET A 95 6.67 16.19 -6.43
CA MET A 95 7.89 16.38 -5.64
C MET A 95 8.80 15.14 -5.60
N TYR A 96 8.24 13.94 -5.45
CA TYR A 96 8.99 12.72 -5.11
C TYR A 96 8.92 11.62 -6.16
N GLY A 97 8.10 11.79 -7.21
CA GLY A 97 7.92 10.80 -8.26
C GLY A 97 7.38 9.45 -7.75
N LEU A 98 7.52 8.40 -8.56
CA LEU A 98 7.05 7.06 -8.23
C LEU A 98 7.83 6.46 -7.04
N TYR A 99 9.16 6.52 -7.09
CA TYR A 99 10.02 5.87 -6.11
C TYR A 99 9.90 6.49 -4.73
N GLY A 100 9.82 7.82 -4.62
CA GLY A 100 9.66 8.45 -3.31
C GLY A 100 8.27 8.22 -2.72
N VAL A 101 7.22 8.13 -3.54
CA VAL A 101 5.89 7.72 -3.07
C VAL A 101 5.92 6.28 -2.56
N ALA A 102 6.54 5.36 -3.29
CA ALA A 102 6.69 3.97 -2.85
C ALA A 102 7.51 3.88 -1.55
N PHE A 103 8.65 4.56 -1.48
CA PHE A 103 9.57 4.42 -0.35
C PHE A 103 9.07 5.10 0.93
N ILE A 104 8.49 6.30 0.83
CA ILE A 104 8.03 7.09 1.99
C ILE A 104 6.69 6.57 2.50
N LEU A 105 5.74 6.23 1.61
CA LEU A 105 4.41 5.83 2.06
C LEU A 105 4.36 4.38 2.54
N THR A 106 5.22 3.48 2.07
CA THR A 106 5.19 2.06 2.50
C THR A 106 5.29 1.82 4.02
N PRO A 107 6.17 2.50 4.77
CA PRO A 107 6.24 2.35 6.24
C PRO A 107 5.25 3.27 6.98
N ILE A 108 4.95 4.46 6.43
CA ILE A 108 4.12 5.48 7.10
C ILE A 108 2.62 5.18 6.92
N LEU A 109 2.22 4.88 5.69
CA LEU A 109 0.88 4.41 5.38
C LEU A 109 0.84 2.89 5.46
N SER A 110 -0.32 2.35 5.78
CA SER A 110 -0.53 0.92 5.66
C SER A 110 -0.39 0.46 4.20
N VAL A 111 0.11 -0.78 4.01
CA VAL A 111 0.23 -1.44 2.70
C VAL A 111 -1.03 -1.31 1.83
N PRO A 112 -2.27 -1.50 2.33
CA PRO A 112 -3.47 -1.32 1.54
C PRO A 112 -3.63 0.12 1.01
N LEU A 113 -3.30 1.11 1.85
CA LEU A 113 -3.49 2.51 1.54
C LEU A 113 -2.44 2.99 0.53
N THR A 114 -1.18 2.59 0.72
CA THR A 114 -0.08 2.81 -0.23
C THR A 114 -0.39 2.18 -1.58
N ALA A 115 -0.86 0.93 -1.59
CA ALA A 115 -1.23 0.22 -2.81
C ALA A 115 -2.40 0.90 -3.54
N LEU A 116 -3.42 1.36 -2.82
CA LEU A 116 -4.57 2.06 -3.40
C LEU A 116 -4.17 3.42 -3.99
N VAL A 117 -3.30 4.16 -3.30
CA VAL A 117 -2.76 5.44 -3.80
C VAL A 117 -1.94 5.18 -5.07
N ALA A 118 -1.04 4.20 -5.05
CA ALA A 118 -0.26 3.85 -6.23
C ALA A 118 -1.14 3.41 -7.41
N ALA A 119 -2.14 2.55 -7.17
CA ALA A 119 -3.11 2.14 -8.18
C ALA A 119 -3.94 3.32 -8.73
N LYS A 120 -4.19 4.35 -7.91
CA LYS A 120 -4.91 5.53 -8.37
C LYS A 120 -4.09 6.41 -9.31
N TYR A 121 -2.83 6.67 -8.97
CA TYR A 121 -2.03 7.71 -9.64
C TYR A 121 -0.95 7.17 -10.59
N PHE A 122 -0.54 5.93 -10.40
CA PHE A 122 0.58 5.30 -11.11
C PHE A 122 0.22 3.97 -11.78
N ARG A 123 -1.07 3.58 -11.86
CA ARG A 123 -1.48 2.32 -12.54
C ARG A 123 -0.97 2.15 -13.98
N HIS A 124 -0.71 3.25 -14.67
CA HIS A 124 -0.27 3.24 -16.08
C HIS A 124 1.25 3.07 -16.22
N ASP A 125 1.98 3.11 -15.11
CA ASP A 125 3.43 2.90 -15.08
C ASP A 125 3.71 1.47 -14.60
N GLU A 126 4.25 0.64 -15.48
CA GLU A 126 4.59 -0.75 -15.22
C GLU A 126 5.66 -0.91 -14.13
N ARG A 127 6.46 0.13 -13.89
CA ARG A 127 7.49 0.16 -12.84
C ARG A 127 6.89 0.32 -11.44
N THR A 128 5.60 0.64 -11.34
CA THR A 128 4.94 0.91 -10.06
C THR A 128 4.97 -0.29 -9.15
N LEU A 129 4.52 -1.45 -9.64
CA LEU A 129 4.47 -2.67 -8.85
C LEU A 129 5.87 -3.13 -8.39
N PRO A 130 6.89 -3.23 -9.26
CA PRO A 130 8.23 -3.61 -8.81
C PRO A 130 8.86 -2.57 -7.87
N ALA A 131 8.60 -1.27 -8.06
CA ALA A 131 9.07 -0.25 -7.13
C ALA A 131 8.46 -0.42 -5.73
N LEU A 132 7.15 -0.70 -5.64
CA LEU A 132 6.48 -0.96 -4.38
C LEU A 132 7.00 -2.23 -3.69
N LEU A 133 7.20 -3.31 -4.45
CA LEU A 133 7.77 -4.56 -3.92
C LEU A 133 9.21 -4.34 -3.43
N SER A 134 10.03 -3.60 -4.17
CA SER A 134 11.38 -3.25 -3.73
C SER A 134 11.38 -2.43 -2.44
N ALA A 135 10.43 -1.49 -2.28
CA ALA A 135 10.27 -0.73 -1.05
C ALA A 135 9.89 -1.64 0.12
N VAL A 136 8.96 -2.59 -0.07
CA VAL A 136 8.59 -3.58 0.94
C VAL A 136 9.80 -4.42 1.35
N VAL A 137 10.61 -4.89 0.40
CA VAL A 137 11.82 -5.66 0.69
C VAL A 137 12.81 -4.82 1.49
N VAL A 138 13.14 -3.61 1.06
CA VAL A 138 14.07 -2.74 1.80
C VAL A 138 13.56 -2.47 3.22
N TRP A 139 12.27 -2.17 3.37
CA TRP A 139 11.69 -1.90 4.67
C TRP A 139 11.53 -3.15 5.54
N SER A 140 11.40 -4.37 5.00
CA SER A 140 11.40 -5.57 5.83
C SER A 140 12.76 -5.75 6.50
N PHE A 141 13.86 -5.55 5.77
CA PHE A 141 15.21 -5.56 6.36
C PHE A 141 15.38 -4.45 7.41
N LEU A 142 14.99 -3.21 7.08
CA LEU A 142 15.19 -2.05 7.96
C LEU A 142 14.34 -2.15 9.23
N LEU A 143 13.05 -2.46 9.13
CA LEU A 143 12.17 -2.53 10.30
C LEU A 143 12.53 -3.72 11.19
N SER A 144 12.81 -4.89 10.62
CA SER A 144 13.29 -6.02 11.41
C SER A 144 14.59 -5.69 12.13
N ALA A 145 15.52 -4.96 11.49
CA ALA A 145 16.76 -4.55 12.13
C ALA A 145 16.50 -3.55 13.26
N LEU A 146 15.72 -2.50 12.99
CA LEU A 146 15.36 -1.47 13.97
C LEU A 146 14.76 -2.09 15.23
N TRP A 147 13.76 -2.97 15.09
CA TRP A 147 13.13 -3.63 16.22
C TRP A 147 14.09 -4.53 16.99
N LYS A 148 14.92 -5.30 16.29
CA LYS A 148 15.93 -6.15 16.93
C LYS A 148 16.94 -5.37 17.78
N PHE A 149 17.27 -4.12 17.41
CA PHE A 149 18.15 -3.27 18.20
C PHE A 149 17.45 -2.59 19.39
N THR A 150 16.12 -2.62 19.43
CA THR A 150 15.33 -1.98 20.50
C THR A 150 14.90 -2.97 21.60
N ASP A 151 14.94 -4.28 21.32
CA ASP A 151 14.86 -5.38 22.30
C ASP A 151 16.26 -5.76 22.83
#